data_AF-A0A1D7U5I4-F1
#
_entry.id   AF-A0A1D7U5I4-F1
#
_cell.length_a   1.000
_cell.length_b   1.000
_cell.length_c   1.000
_cell.angle_alpha   90.00
_cell.angle_beta   90.00
_cell.angle_gamma   90.00
#
_symmetry.space_group_name_H-M   'P 1'
#
loop_
_entity.id
_entity.type
_entity.pdbx_description
1 polymer ?
#
loop_
_entity_poly.entity_id
_entity_poly.type
_entity_poly.pdbx_seq_one_letter_code
_entity_poly.pdbx_strand_id
1 'polypeptide(L)'
;MILVDTSVWIDHFRRADAKLGALLEAGQVLGHPFVTAELALGTLRQRSVVIDALQGLPQAAVATHAELLLLIERERLAGIGIGHVDAHLIAATRLMGDARLWTRDKRLEAVAQRMKLAIT
;
A
#
# COMPACT_ATOMS: atom_id res chain seq x y z
N MET A 1 -3.53 10.37 -6.41
CA MET A 1 -4.05 9.50 -5.32
C MET A 1 -2.92 8.82 -4.55
N ILE A 2 -3.14 8.34 -3.33
CA ILE A 2 -2.12 7.77 -2.43
C ILE A 2 -2.50 6.34 -2.03
N LEU A 3 -1.73 5.35 -2.45
CA LEU A 3 -1.82 3.98 -1.96
C LEU A 3 -1.12 3.88 -0.60
N VAL A 4 -1.86 3.40 0.40
CA VAL A 4 -1.41 3.33 1.78
C VAL A 4 -1.09 1.88 2.15
N ASP A 5 0.15 1.65 2.57
CA ASP A 5 0.65 0.37 3.05
C ASP A 5 0.15 0.02 4.47
N THR A 6 0.17 -1.27 4.81
CA THR A 6 -0.19 -1.84 6.12
C THR A 6 0.49 -1.11 7.27
N SER A 7 1.77 -0.77 7.14
CA SER A 7 2.54 -0.10 8.19
C SER A 7 1.94 1.26 8.60
N VAL A 8 1.46 2.05 7.64
CA VAL A 8 0.82 3.35 7.88
C VAL A 8 -0.55 3.16 8.53
N TRP A 9 -1.32 2.17 8.09
CA TRP A 9 -2.61 1.83 8.72
C TRP A 9 -2.46 1.41 10.18
N ILE A 10 -1.48 0.55 10.49
CA ILE A 10 -1.20 0.11 11.86
C ILE A 10 -0.88 1.30 12.75
N ASP A 11 -0.02 2.21 12.29
CA ASP A 11 0.31 3.43 13.03
C ASP A 11 -0.94 4.30 13.26
N HIS A 12 -1.74 4.52 12.22
CA HIS A 12 -2.98 5.31 12.33
C HIS A 12 -3.99 4.69 13.32
N PHE A 13 -4.15 3.37 13.32
CA PHE A 13 -5.05 2.69 14.27
C PHE A 13 -4.55 2.72 15.71
N ARG A 14 -3.22 2.76 15.92
CA ARG A 14 -2.63 2.94 17.26
C ARG A 14 -2.72 4.39 17.74
N ARG A 15 -2.48 5.33 16.83
CA ARG A 15 -2.53 6.77 17.07
C ARG A 15 -2.95 7.44 15.77
N ALA A 16 -4.07 8.15 15.82
CA ALA A 16 -4.59 8.86 14.66
C ALA A 16 -3.50 9.72 13.99
N ASP A 17 -3.21 9.39 12.73
CA ASP A 17 -2.33 10.17 11.84
C ASP A 17 -3.18 11.23 11.13
N ALA A 18 -2.94 12.51 11.46
CA ALA A 18 -3.72 13.63 10.93
C ALA A 18 -3.56 13.81 9.41
N LYS A 19 -2.39 13.48 8.85
CA LYS A 19 -2.18 13.54 7.40
C LYS A 19 -3.02 12.48 6.70
N LEU A 20 -3.06 11.26 7.25
CA LEU A 20 -3.94 10.22 6.70
C LEU A 20 -5.42 10.59 6.83
N GLY A 21 -5.85 11.14 7.97
CA GLY A 21 -7.21 11.63 8.16
C GLY A 21 -7.64 12.64 7.11
N ALA A 22 -6.82 13.67 6.87
CA ALA A 22 -7.09 14.68 5.84
C ALA A 22 -7.14 14.08 4.42
N LEU A 23 -6.28 13.12 4.10
CA LEU A 23 -6.30 12.44 2.79
C LEU A 23 -7.54 11.57 2.60
N LEU A 24 -8.02 10.93 3.68
CA LEU A 24 -9.26 10.15 3.66
C LEU A 24 -10.47 11.05 3.42
N GLU A 25 -10.56 12.18 4.14
CA GLU A 25 -11.62 13.18 3.95
C GLU A 25 -11.60 13.77 2.54
N ALA A 26 -10.42 13.97 1.95
CA ALA A 26 -10.26 14.46 0.59
C ALA A 26 -10.47 13.39 -0.50
N GLY A 27 -10.80 12.14 -0.13
CA GLY A 27 -10.98 11.04 -1.08
C GLY A 27 -9.71 10.69 -1.86
N GLN A 28 -8.53 10.97 -1.31
CA GLN A 28 -7.25 10.78 -1.98
C GLN A 28 -6.55 9.46 -1.65
N VAL A 29 -7.11 8.65 -0.75
CA VAL A 29 -6.54 7.37 -0.33
C VAL A 29 -7.06 6.22 -1.19
N LEU A 30 -6.13 5.37 -1.63
CA LEU A 30 -6.41 4.07 -2.25
C LEU A 30 -6.21 2.95 -1.23
N GLY A 31 -7.15 2.02 -1.21
CA GLY A 31 -6.98 0.69 -0.62
C GLY A 31 -6.32 -0.28 -1.60
N HIS A 32 -5.84 -1.41 -1.09
CA HIS A 32 -5.43 -2.55 -1.91
C HIS A 32 -5.84 -3.86 -1.22
N PRO A 33 -6.40 -4.85 -1.94
CA PRO A 33 -6.91 -6.08 -1.33
C PRO A 33 -5.90 -6.82 -0.44
N PHE A 34 -4.61 -6.78 -0.80
CA PHE A 34 -3.58 -7.47 0.00
C PHE A 34 -3.24 -6.76 1.30
N VAL A 35 -3.32 -5.43 1.35
CA VAL A 35 -3.17 -4.66 2.60
C VAL A 35 -4.37 -4.94 3.52
N THR A 36 -5.58 -4.95 2.96
CA THR A 36 -6.79 -5.32 3.71
C THR A 36 -6.68 -6.74 4.27
N ALA A 37 -6.20 -7.71 3.49
CA ALA A 37 -6.00 -9.08 3.94
C ALA A 37 -4.95 -9.19 5.05
N GLU A 38 -3.83 -8.47 4.92
CA GLU A 38 -2.77 -8.44 5.94
C GLU A 38 -3.28 -7.84 7.26
N LEU A 39 -4.00 -6.72 7.20
CA LEU A 39 -4.66 -6.11 8.37
C LEU A 39 -5.71 -7.04 8.99
N ALA A 40 -6.44 -7.80 8.17
CA ALA A 40 -7.46 -8.74 8.64
C ALA A 40 -6.90 -9.94 9.42
N LEU A 41 -5.61 -10.27 9.23
CA LEU A 41 -4.88 -11.27 10.02
C LEU A 41 -4.41 -10.70 11.37
N GLY A 42 -4.27 -9.38 11.49
CA GLY A 42 -3.89 -8.69 12.72
C GLY A 42 -5.03 -8.56 13.74
N THR A 43 -4.69 -8.03 14.92
CA THR A 43 -5.67 -7.65 15.93
C THR A 43 -6.17 -6.23 15.70
N LEU A 44 -7.43 -6.10 15.26
CA LEU A 44 -8.09 -4.81 15.05
C LEU A 44 -9.27 -4.64 16.02
N ARG A 45 -9.37 -3.46 16.64
CA ARG A 45 -10.61 -3.07 17.34
C ARG A 45 -11.70 -2.82 16.29
N GLN A 46 -12.93 -3.26 16.56
CA GLN A 46 -14.04 -3.14 15.61
C GLN A 46 -13.71 -3.71 14.23
N ARG A 47 -13.07 -4.90 14.20
CA ARG A 47 -12.51 -5.53 13.01
C ARG A 47 -13.44 -5.49 11.79
N SER A 48 -14.70 -5.86 11.93
CA SER A 48 -15.66 -5.83 10.80
C SER A 48 -15.79 -4.43 10.20
N VAL A 49 -16.07 -3.43 11.05
CA VAL A 49 -16.22 -2.03 10.63
C VAL A 49 -14.97 -1.52 9.91
N VAL A 50 -13.78 -1.82 10.44
CA VAL A 50 -12.52 -1.39 9.83
C VAL A 50 -12.30 -2.06 8.48
N ILE A 51 -12.53 -3.37 8.37
CA ILE A 51 -12.37 -4.10 7.11
C ILE A 51 -13.38 -3.62 6.06
N ASP A 52 -14.64 -3.44 6.45
CA ASP A 52 -15.69 -2.94 5.55
C ASP A 52 -15.33 -1.53 5.05
N ALA A 53 -14.82 -0.65 5.92
CA ALA A 53 -14.37 0.68 5.53
C ALA A 53 -13.18 0.65 4.56
N LEU A 54 -12.18 -0.21 4.81
CA LEU A 54 -11.03 -0.38 3.91
C LEU A 54 -11.44 -0.94 2.53
N GLN A 55 -12.42 -1.83 2.50
CA GLN A 55 -13.00 -2.36 1.26
C GLN A 55 -13.85 -1.32 0.51
N GLY A 56 -14.43 -0.36 1.24
CA GLY A 56 -15.17 0.76 0.67
C GLY A 56 -14.30 1.86 0.05
N LEU A 57 -12.99 1.86 0.27
CA LEU A 57 -12.07 2.80 -0.38
C LEU A 57 -11.98 2.54 -1.89
N PRO A 58 -11.65 3.56 -2.70
CA PRO A 58 -11.15 3.33 -4.05
C PRO A 58 -10.00 2.32 -4.03
N GLN A 59 -10.06 1.28 -4.86
CA GLN A 59 -9.06 0.22 -4.86
C GLN A 59 -8.01 0.44 -5.95
N ALA A 60 -6.73 0.30 -5.59
CA ALA A 60 -5.66 0.25 -6.55
C ALA A 60 -5.73 -1.04 -7.39
N ALA A 61 -5.20 -0.99 -8.61
CA ALA A 61 -5.14 -2.15 -9.49
C ALA A 61 -4.32 -3.30 -8.87
N VAL A 62 -4.83 -4.53 -9.00
CA VAL A 62 -4.09 -5.74 -8.60
C VAL A 62 -3.31 -6.24 -9.80
N ALA A 63 -1.98 -6.17 -9.73
CA ALA A 63 -1.12 -6.74 -10.75
C ALA A 63 -1.37 -8.25 -10.90
N THR A 64 -1.42 -8.73 -12.13
CA THR A 64 -1.44 -10.16 -12.42
C THR A 64 -0.11 -10.80 -12.00
N HIS A 65 -0.11 -12.12 -11.82
CA HIS A 65 1.10 -12.86 -11.51
C HIS A 65 2.23 -12.64 -12.54
N ALA A 66 1.87 -12.60 -13.84
CA ALA A 66 2.84 -12.36 -14.90
C ALA A 66 3.43 -10.94 -14.87
N GLU A 67 2.60 -9.92 -14.61
CA GLU A 67 3.07 -8.53 -14.45
C GLU A 67 4.00 -8.39 -13.24
N LEU A 68 3.67 -9.07 -12.13
CA LEU A 68 4.52 -9.07 -10.93
C LEU A 68 5.89 -9.69 -11.21
N LEU A 69 5.93 -10.88 -11.81
CA LEU A 69 7.21 -11.53 -12.14
C LEU A 69 8.04 -10.68 -13.09
N LEU A 70 7.41 -10.09 -14.12
CA LEU A 70 8.09 -9.20 -15.04
C LEU A 70 8.66 -7.95 -14.34
N LEU A 71 7.93 -7.39 -13.37
CA LEU A 71 8.39 -6.26 -12.57
C LEU A 71 9.59 -6.65 -11.70
N ILE A 72 9.53 -7.80 -11.02
CA ILE A 72 10.60 -8.30 -10.15
C ILE A 72 11.91 -8.42 -10.94
N GLU A 73 11.85 -9.01 -12.14
CA GLU A 73 13.01 -9.15 -13.02
C GLU A 73 13.51 -7.80 -13.54
N ARG A 74 12.62 -6.96 -14.09
CA ARG A 74 12.99 -5.68 -14.70
C ARG A 74 13.60 -4.70 -13.71
N GLU A 75 13.05 -4.63 -12.50
CA GLU A 75 13.47 -3.68 -11.47
C GLU A 75 14.47 -4.29 -10.46
N ARG A 76 14.89 -5.53 -10.71
CA ARG A 76 15.84 -6.29 -9.89
C ARG A 76 15.44 -6.30 -8.42
N LEU A 77 14.20 -6.72 -8.15
CA LEU A 77 13.63 -6.76 -6.80
C LEU A 77 13.98 -8.03 -6.03
N ALA A 78 14.65 -8.99 -6.66
CA ALA A 78 15.11 -10.21 -5.98
C ALA A 78 16.19 -9.88 -4.93
N GLY A 79 16.06 -10.45 -3.72
CA GLY A 79 17.09 -10.39 -2.68
C GLY A 79 17.25 -9.04 -1.95
N ILE A 80 16.42 -8.04 -2.24
CA ILE A 80 16.53 -6.70 -1.61
C ILE A 80 15.75 -6.58 -0.28
N GLY A 81 15.08 -7.66 0.14
CA GLY A 81 14.43 -7.76 1.45
C GLY A 81 13.03 -7.15 1.55
N ILE A 82 12.31 -7.03 0.42
CA ILE A 82 10.86 -6.73 0.40
C ILE A 82 10.05 -8.02 0.17
N GLY A 83 8.82 -8.05 0.70
CA GLY A 83 7.91 -9.18 0.60
C GLY A 83 7.06 -9.20 -0.67
N HIS A 84 6.24 -10.25 -0.81
CA HIS A 84 5.29 -10.39 -1.92
C HIS A 84 4.26 -9.26 -1.95
N VAL A 85 3.72 -8.87 -0.80
CA VAL A 85 2.74 -7.76 -0.69
C VAL A 85 3.39 -6.45 -1.11
N ASP A 86 4.59 -6.15 -0.60
CA ASP A 86 5.37 -4.98 -0.96
C ASP A 86 5.59 -4.86 -2.48
N ALA A 87 5.98 -5.96 -3.14
CA ALA A 87 6.16 -6.00 -4.58
C ALA A 87 4.85 -5.74 -5.32
N HIS A 88 3.73 -6.26 -4.82
CA HIS A 88 2.40 -5.96 -5.35
C HIS A 88 2.00 -4.49 -5.16
N LEU A 89 2.35 -3.84 -4.04
CA LEU A 89 2.06 -2.43 -3.84
C LEU A 89 2.87 -1.53 -4.78
N ILE A 90 4.12 -1.88 -5.06
CA ILE A 90 4.92 -1.21 -6.11
C ILE A 90 4.27 -1.40 -7.48
N ALA A 91 3.86 -2.62 -7.81
CA ALA A 91 3.21 -2.92 -9.09
C ALA A 91 1.89 -2.14 -9.25
N ALA A 92 1.03 -2.19 -8.24
CA ALA A 92 -0.24 -1.48 -8.19
C ALA A 92 -0.03 0.03 -8.35
N THR A 93 0.89 0.62 -7.59
CA THR A 93 1.18 2.06 -7.67
C THR A 93 1.65 2.46 -9.08
N ARG A 94 2.50 1.64 -9.71
CA ARG A 94 2.98 1.89 -11.08
C ARG A 94 1.87 1.78 -12.13
N LEU A 95 0.97 0.81 -12.00
CA LEU A 95 -0.15 0.61 -12.92
C LEU A 95 -1.16 1.76 -12.89
N MET A 96 -1.34 2.39 -11.72
CA MET A 96 -2.23 3.55 -11.57
C MET A 96 -1.66 4.84 -12.21
N GLY A 97 -0.36 4.89 -12.51
CA GLY A 97 0.29 6.00 -13.22
C GLY A 97 0.53 7.25 -12.38
N ASP A 98 -0.52 7.88 -11.86
CA ASP A 98 -0.45 9.12 -11.08
C ASP A 98 -0.44 8.89 -9.55
N ALA A 99 -0.55 7.64 -9.11
CA ALA A 99 -0.54 7.28 -7.70
C ALA A 99 0.84 7.43 -7.06
N ARG A 100 0.86 7.55 -5.73
CA ARG A 100 2.06 7.44 -4.91
C ARG A 100 1.85 6.43 -3.79
N LEU A 101 2.93 5.76 -3.39
CA LEU A 101 2.96 4.81 -2.30
C LEU A 101 3.40 5.53 -1.01
N TRP A 102 2.62 5.36 0.04
CA TRP A 102 2.98 5.78 1.38
C TRP A 102 3.17 4.56 2.27
N THR A 103 4.38 4.37 2.77
CA THR A 103 4.79 3.29 3.68
C THR A 103 5.67 3.86 4.79
N ARG A 104 5.76 3.14 5.92
CA ARG A 104 6.77 3.37 6.98
C ARG A 104 7.88 2.31 6.94
N ASP A 105 7.78 1.29 6.08
CA ASP A 105 8.85 0.31 5.88
C ASP A 105 9.99 0.93 5.07
N LYS A 106 11.19 0.97 5.66
CA LYS A 106 12.36 1.63 5.07
C LYS A 106 12.84 0.97 3.78
N ARG A 107 12.68 -0.35 3.64
CA ARG A 107 13.11 -1.08 2.43
C ARG A 107 12.12 -0.82 1.31
N LEU A 108 10.83 -0.92 1.58
CA LEU A 108 9.79 -0.60 0.61
C LEU A 108 9.84 0.87 0.19
N GLU A 109 10.05 1.79 1.14
CA GLU A 109 10.22 3.21 0.86
C GLU A 109 11.41 3.46 -0.07
N ALA A 110 12.57 2.85 0.19
CA ALA A 110 13.75 2.98 -0.67
C ALA A 110 13.48 2.51 -2.11
N VAL A 111 12.74 1.40 -2.28
CA VAL A 111 12.33 0.91 -3.61
C VAL A 111 11.37 1.90 -4.28
N ALA A 112 10.36 2.38 -3.54
CA ALA A 112 9.40 3.35 -4.05
C ALA A 112 10.09 4.66 -4.47
N GLN A 113 11.04 5.16 -3.68
CA GLN A 113 11.82 6.36 -4.01
C GLN A 113 12.68 6.14 -5.26
N ARG A 114 13.39 5.01 -5.35
CA ARG A 114 14.19 4.63 -6.53
C ARG A 114 13.35 4.63 -7.81
N MET A 115 12.08 4.23 -7.69
CA MET A 115 11.12 4.16 -8.80
C MET A 115 10.26 5.42 -8.96
N LYS A 116 10.50 6.47 -8.15
CA LYS A 116 9.71 7.73 -8.12
C LYS A 116 8.22 7.53 -7.84
N LEU A 117 7.91 6.48 -7.07
CA LEU A 117 6.56 6.12 -6.63
C LEU A 117 6.27 6.57 -5.19
N ALA A 118 7.28 6.89 -4.38
CA ALA A 118 7.05 7.32 -2.99
C ALA A 118 6.30 8.65 -2.92
N ILE A 119 5.44 8.81 -1.90
CA ILE A 119 4.86 10.12 -1.55
C ILE A 119 5.99 11.11 -1.18
N THR A 120 5.87 12.35 -1.66
CA THR A 120 6.79 13.44 -1.31
C THR A 120 6.56 13.96 0.11
#